data_AF-A0A9E1KYN1-F1
#
_entry.id   AF-A0A9E1KYN1-F1
#
_cell.length_a   1.000
_cell.length_b   1.000
_cell.length_c   1.000
_cell.angle_alpha   90.00
_cell.angle_beta   90.00
_cell.angle_gamma   90.00
#
_symmetry.space_group_name_H-M   'P 1'
#
loop_
_entity.id
_entity.type
_entity.pdbx_description
1 polymer ?
#
loop_
_entity_poly.entity_id
_entity_poly.type
_entity_poly.pdbx_seq_one_letter_code
_entity_poly.pdbx_strand_id
1 'polypeptide(L)' 'MEPLNISLSDLTFGQKLNLLESVWADLSKEEQKLDSPLWHKDILSDREDALATGKVSVCDWEEAKDRIRKNVK' A
#
# COMPACT_ATOMS: atom_id res chain seq x y z
N MET A 1 10.49 -19.24 12.41
CA MET A 1 9.08 -18.83 12.20
C MET A 1 8.27 -20.10 12.09
N GLU A 2 7.27 -20.26 12.95
CA GLU A 2 6.33 -21.39 12.85
C GLU A 2 5.33 -21.13 11.71
N PRO A 3 5.08 -22.11 10.83
CA PRO A 3 4.12 -21.95 9.75
C PRO A 3 2.70 -21.97 10.31
N LEU A 4 1.91 -20.98 9.89
CA LEU A 4 0.49 -20.92 10.19
C LEU A 4 -0.24 -22.07 9.47
N ASN A 5 -0.82 -23.00 10.21
CA ASN A 5 -1.50 -24.16 9.64
C ASN A 5 -2.99 -23.86 9.39
N ILE A 6 -3.27 -23.08 8.35
CA ILE A 6 -4.63 -22.78 7.87
C ILE A 6 -4.80 -23.41 6.48
N SER A 7 -5.83 -24.25 6.34
CA SER A 7 -6.23 -24.81 5.04
C SER A 7 -6.97 -23.75 4.23
N LEU A 8 -6.21 -22.96 3.45
CA LEU A 8 -6.79 -21.89 2.63
C LEU A 8 -7.73 -22.43 1.54
N SER A 9 -7.60 -23.69 1.12
CA SER A 9 -8.52 -24.31 0.16
C SER A 9 -9.95 -24.38 0.67
N ASP A 10 -10.14 -24.46 2.00
CA ASP A 10 -11.45 -24.64 2.61
C ASP A 10 -12.19 -23.31 2.81
N LEU A 11 -11.50 -22.18 2.60
CA LEU A 11 -12.07 -20.84 2.70
C LEU A 11 -12.69 -20.41 1.37
N THR A 12 -13.90 -19.86 1.45
CA THR A 12 -14.49 -19.08 0.34
C THR A 12 -13.63 -17.86 0.03
N PHE A 13 -13.79 -17.29 -1.17
CA PHE A 13 -13.07 -16.08 -1.56
C PHE A 13 -13.28 -14.91 -0.57
N GLY A 14 -14.52 -14.69 -0.12
CA GLY A 14 -14.82 -13.65 0.87
C GLY A 14 -14.14 -13.89 2.22
N GLN A 15 -14.06 -15.14 2.68
CA GLN A 15 -13.34 -15.48 3.91
C GLN A 15 -11.84 -15.26 3.79
N LYS A 16 -11.25 -15.51 2.61
CA LYS A 16 -9.83 -15.20 2.34
C LYS A 16 -9.56 -13.71 2.41
N LEU A 17 -10.43 -12.89 1.81
CA LEU A 17 -10.31 -11.43 1.90
C LEU A 17 -10.41 -10.96 3.35
N ASN A 18 -11.41 -11.43 4.10
CA ASN A 18 -11.54 -11.07 5.52
C ASN A 18 -10.33 -11.51 6.36
N LEU A 19 -9.74 -12.69 6.06
CA LEU A 19 -8.53 -13.14 6.72
C LEU A 19 -7.35 -12.20 6.41
N LEU A 20 -7.17 -11.82 5.14
CA LEU A 20 -6.12 -10.88 4.74
C LEU A 20 -6.28 -9.52 5.46
N GLU A 21 -7.49 -8.97 5.47
CA GLU A 21 -7.78 -7.70 6.16
C GLU A 21 -7.53 -7.79 7.66
N SER A 22 -7.91 -8.91 8.29
CA SER A 22 -7.70 -9.11 9.74
C SER A 22 -6.22 -9.21 10.08
N VAL A 23 -5.45 -9.95 9.28
CA VAL A 23 -4.00 -10.06 9.44
C VAL A 23 -3.34 -8.70 9.21
N TRP A 24 -3.74 -7.99 8.16
CA TRP A 24 -3.20 -6.67 7.84
C TRP A 24 -3.47 -5.66 8.97
N ALA A 25 -4.72 -5.58 9.44
CA ALA A 25 -5.11 -4.69 10.52
C ALA A 25 -4.36 -4.97 11.83
N ASP A 26 -4.00 -6.23 12.11
CA ASP A 26 -3.21 -6.57 13.28
C ASP A 26 -1.73 -6.18 13.11
N LEU A 27 -1.12 -6.53 11.97
CA LEU A 27 0.26 -6.17 11.65
C LEU A 27 0.49 -4.66 11.63
N SER A 28 -0.47 -3.88 11.11
CA SER A 28 -0.37 -2.42 11.05
C SER A 28 -0.30 -1.75 12.43
N LYS A 29 -0.69 -2.41 13.52
CA LYS A 29 -0.54 -1.86 14.88
C LYS A 29 0.92 -1.79 15.33
N GLU A 30 1.75 -2.64 14.73
CA GLU A 30 3.16 -2.79 15.07
C GLU A 30 4.05 -2.38 13.90
N GLU A 31 3.65 -1.37 13.13
CA GLU A 31 4.34 -0.90 11.92
C GLU A 31 5.85 -0.66 12.13
N GLN A 32 6.25 -0.22 13.34
CA GLN A 32 7.64 0.03 13.69
C GLN A 32 8.51 -1.23 13.78
N LYS A 33 7.91 -2.43 13.83
CA LYS A 33 8.64 -3.70 13.84
C LYS A 33 9.19 -4.07 12.46
N LEU A 34 8.74 -3.39 11.40
CA LEU A 34 9.20 -3.62 10.04
C LEU A 34 9.90 -2.36 9.53
N ASP A 35 11.23 -2.41 9.46
CA ASP A 35 12.00 -1.34 8.84
C ASP A 35 11.65 -1.23 7.35
N SER A 36 11.37 0.00 6.91
CA SER A 36 11.26 0.27 5.48
C SER A 36 12.59 -0.02 4.78
N PRO A 37 12.58 -0.63 3.58
CA PRO A 37 13.79 -0.79 2.79
C PRO A 37 14.53 0.53 2.59
N LEU A 38 15.86 0.52 2.65
CA LEU A 38 16.68 1.74 2.57
C LEU A 38 16.37 2.59 1.34
N TRP A 39 16.09 1.95 0.19
CA TRP A 39 15.77 2.65 -1.05
C TRP A 39 14.46 3.46 -0.99
N HIS A 40 13.54 3.15 -0.06
CA HIS A 40 12.32 3.94 0.12
C HIS A 40 12.64 5.39 0.45
N LYS A 41 13.67 5.60 1.28
CA LYS A 41 14.09 6.94 1.71
C LYS A 41 14.50 7.79 0.52
N ASP A 42 15.34 7.25 -0.36
CA ASP A 42 15.87 7.99 -1.50
C ASP A 42 14.73 8.43 -2.43
N ILE A 43 13.81 7.51 -2.74
CA ILE A 43 12.66 7.81 -3.61
C ILE A 43 11.69 8.81 -2.96
N LEU A 44 11.46 8.72 -1.65
CA LEU A 44 10.61 9.67 -0.94
C LEU A 44 11.24 11.07 -0.94
N SER A 45 12.55 11.17 -0.66
CA SER A 45 13.29 12.43 -0.70
C SER A 45 13.21 13.08 -2.08
N ASP A 46 13.44 12.31 -3.16
CA ASP A 46 13.36 12.81 -4.53
C ASP A 46 11.96 13.37 -4.87
N ARG A 47 10.90 12.72 -4.36
CA ARG A 47 9.51 13.16 -4.58
C ARG A 47 9.16 14.40 -3.77
N GLU A 48 9.62 14.49 -2.53
CA GLU A 48 9.47 15.67 -1.68
C GLU A 48 10.16 16.88 -2.31
N ASP A 49 11.40 16.72 -2.79
CA ASP A 49 12.15 17.77 -3.48
C ASP A 49 11.47 18.18 -4.80
N ALA A 50 10.96 17.22 -5.57
CA ALA A 50 10.21 17.53 -6.78
C ALA A 50 8.94 18.34 -6.47
N LEU A 51 8.26 18.05 -5.36
CA LEU A 51 7.08 18.80 -4.93
C LEU A 51 7.46 20.21 -4.47
N ALA A 52 8.49 20.33 -3.61
CA ALA A 52 8.98 21.61 -3.10
C ALA A 52 9.49 22.54 -4.20
N THR A 53 10.08 21.98 -5.26
CA THR A 53 10.57 22.72 -6.43
C THR A 53 9.50 22.93 -7.52
N GLY A 54 8.26 22.48 -7.30
CA GLY A 54 7.15 22.65 -8.25
C GLY A 54 7.24 21.80 -9.52
N LYS A 55 8.14 20.80 -9.55
CA LYS A 55 8.24 19.83 -10.66
C LYS A 55 7.08 18.84 -10.70
N VAL A 56 6.44 18.61 -9.55
CA VAL A 56 5.20 17.85 -9.43
C VAL A 56 4.17 18.67 -8.64
N SER A 57 2.90 18.37 -8.84
CA SER A 57 1.78 19.01 -8.14
C SER A 57 0.91 17.96 -7.44
N VAL A 58 0.27 18.40 -6.36
CA VAL A 58 -0.82 17.65 -5.72
C VAL A 58 -2.13 17.94 -6.46
N CYS A 59 -3.02 16.96 -6.51
CA CYS A 59 -4.38 17.13 -7.02
C CYS A 59 -5.36 16.41 -6.11
N ASP A 60 -6.65 16.73 -6.27
CA ASP A 60 -7.70 16.00 -5.56
C ASP A 60 -7.72 14.52 -6.00
N TRP A 61 -8.16 13.65 -5.10
CA TRP A 61 -8.18 12.21 -5.36
C TRP A 61 -9.19 11.82 -6.44
N GLU A 62 -10.34 12.48 -6.53
CA GLU A 62 -11.30 12.23 -7.60
C GLU A 62 -10.79 12.75 -8.93
N GLU A 63 -10.09 13.89 -8.95
CA GLU A 63 -9.42 14.39 -10.16
C GLU A 63 -8.35 13.39 -10.65
N ALA A 64 -7.54 12.85 -9.74
CA ALA A 64 -6.54 11.85 -10.06
C ALA A 64 -7.18 10.60 -10.67
N LYS A 65 -8.27 10.08 -10.07
CA LYS A 65 -9.00 8.91 -10.58
C LYS A 65 -9.55 9.16 -11.97
N ASP A 66 -10.18 10.30 -12.20
CA ASP A 66 -10.76 10.64 -13.50
C ASP A 66 -9.70 10.78 -14.58
N ARG A 67 -8.55 11.39 -14.24
CA ARG A 67 -7.39 11.45 -15.14
C ARG A 67 -6.90 10.04 -15.48
N ILE A 68 -6.75 9.15 -14.50
CA ILE A 68 -6.29 7.77 -14.73
C ILE A 68 -7.28 7.01 -15.62
N ARG A 69 -8.57 7.03 -15.30
CA ARG A 69 -9.62 6.35 -16.09
C ARG A 69 -9.67 6.82 -17.56
N LYS A 70 -9.38 8.09 -17.81
CA LYS A 70 -9.30 8.63 -19.18
C LYS A 70 -8.08 8.14 -19.96
N ASN A 71 -7.00 7.78 -19.28
CA ASN A 71 -5.71 7.45 -19.89
C ASN A 71 -5.38 5.96 -19.86
N VAL A 72 -6.07 5.17 -19.04
CA VAL A 72 -5.95 3.71 -19.00
C VAL A 72 -7.11 3.12 -19.80
N LYS A 73 -6.79 2.41 -20.88
CA LYS A 73 -7.77 1.64 -21.69
C LYS A 73 -8.09 0.30 -21.03
#